data_AF-A0A968VRR6-F1
#
_entry.id   AF-A0A968VRR6-F1
#
_cell.length_a   1.000
_cell.length_b   1.000
_cell.length_c   1.000
_cell.angle_alpha   90.00
_cell.angle_beta   90.00
_cell.angle_gamma   90.00
#
_symmetry.space_group_name_H-M   'P 1'
#
loop_
_entity.id
_entity.type
_entity.pdbx_description
1 polymer ?
#
loop_
_entity_poly.entity_id
_entity_poly.type
_entity_poly.pdbx_seq_one_letter_code
_entity_poly.pdbx_strand_id
1 'polypeptide(L)'
;MNYLRLFVLLLIVLLPTPAAAQTPAPDFFGLNMYITGRERSDAEARALIGMAREIGVTWTREEISWAAWGADRAVDPFYDKRLGMLAAANIDVIGMLLTTPKEFRDKGCEQYARATNQPEYWCAPTDMQAYADWAARVVERFDGDGVDDAPGSPRVAVWEIWNEPDKDGTWLPKADPGAYALMLKLAYQAIKQADPTATVLNGGVYVFDGVGEAAFMDRVVELAGWSSFDGISIHPWLIDHAPDEPTLINARERFDVTIPGRIALVERWAQARGGKPIWVTEVGWSVCGGACAPQFAKSEDEQATFMVRSFVLAAALGVQHQSYFQLEDKFNGGQQPWGPAAIVRDDLSPRPAYYALGTLLRQLRDGFQTRPHNFPQSIALVGLRDIREYRLRARADNPSIGAGSPFNIKAESFFLPVFSRAEVRGLLDQHTQDTGQVFSSAVFEKLYGYSGGQPWLTNALAHEMVVKLLKNDHTRTITPDLVEAAKERLIEQRQTHLDSLDR
;
A
#
# COMPACT_ATOMS: atom_id res chain seq x y z
N MET A 1 -50.72 44.20 48.64
CA MET A 1 -49.74 44.93 47.80
C MET A 1 -48.72 43.93 47.29
N ASN A 2 -48.97 43.38 46.10
CA ASN A 2 -48.09 42.43 45.43
C ASN A 2 -47.01 43.21 44.67
N TYR A 3 -45.75 43.09 45.10
CA TYR A 3 -44.61 43.58 44.34
C TYR A 3 -44.14 42.49 43.38
N LEU A 4 -44.51 42.66 42.12
CA LEU A 4 -44.05 41.87 40.98
C LEU A 4 -42.55 42.18 40.74
N ARG A 5 -41.67 41.22 41.01
CA ARG A 5 -40.25 41.31 40.63
C ARG A 5 -40.10 40.79 39.19
N LEU A 6 -39.73 41.69 38.29
CA LEU A 6 -39.39 41.42 36.89
C LEU A 6 -38.09 40.60 36.85
N PHE A 7 -38.15 39.35 36.38
CA PHE A 7 -36.98 38.57 36.00
C PHE A 7 -36.67 38.84 34.53
N VAL A 8 -35.53 39.48 34.26
CA VAL A 8 -34.98 39.61 32.91
C VAL A 8 -34.27 38.29 32.59
N LEU A 9 -34.87 37.49 31.71
CA LEU A 9 -34.24 36.28 31.16
C LEU A 9 -33.27 36.72 30.06
N LEU A 10 -31.96 36.68 30.35
CA LEU A 10 -30.93 36.87 29.34
C LEU A 10 -30.85 35.60 28.49
N LEU A 11 -31.43 35.61 27.29
CA LEU A 11 -31.22 34.55 26.30
C LEU A 11 -29.79 34.70 25.74
N ILE A 12 -28.86 33.92 26.30
CA ILE A 12 -27.58 33.67 25.65
C ILE A 12 -27.88 32.69 24.51
N VAL A 13 -27.93 33.22 23.28
CA VAL A 13 -27.88 32.38 22.08
C VAL A 13 -26.46 31.83 22.02
N LEU A 14 -26.27 30.62 22.55
CA LEU A 14 -25.09 29.81 22.25
C LEU A 14 -25.16 29.47 20.76
N LEU A 15 -24.48 30.26 19.94
CA LEU A 15 -24.14 29.83 18.59
C LEU A 15 -23.36 28.53 18.74
N PRO A 16 -23.72 27.45 18.04
CA PRO A 16 -22.89 26.26 18.04
C PRO A 16 -21.51 26.69 17.55
N THR A 17 -20.49 26.51 18.39
CA THR A 17 -19.11 26.47 17.91
C THR A 17 -19.09 25.41 16.80
N PRO A 18 -18.63 25.73 15.58
CA PRO A 18 -18.39 24.68 14.60
C PRO A 18 -17.55 23.62 15.31
N ALA A 19 -18.03 22.38 15.32
CA ALA A 19 -17.18 21.29 15.74
C ALA A 19 -15.92 21.41 14.88
N ALA A 20 -14.76 21.55 15.51
CA ALA A 20 -13.49 21.41 14.81
C ALA A 20 -13.63 20.14 13.97
N ALA A 21 -13.51 20.28 12.65
CA ALA A 21 -13.62 19.13 11.76
C ALA A 21 -12.67 18.07 12.32
N GLN A 22 -13.21 16.92 12.75
CA GLN A 22 -12.38 15.84 13.24
C GLN A 22 -11.38 15.55 12.12
N THR A 23 -10.09 15.76 12.43
CA THR A 23 -8.99 15.36 11.56
C THR A 23 -9.26 13.93 11.11
N PRO A 24 -9.42 13.65 9.81
CA PRO A 24 -9.44 12.27 9.35
C PRO A 24 -8.17 11.62 9.90
N ALA A 25 -8.34 10.62 10.76
CA ALA A 25 -7.20 9.85 11.20
C ALA A 25 -6.55 9.24 9.94
N PRO A 26 -5.23 9.31 9.79
CA PRO A 26 -4.55 8.76 8.63
C PRO A 26 -4.96 7.31 8.41
N ASP A 27 -5.46 7.00 7.22
CA ASP A 27 -5.73 5.62 6.84
C ASP A 27 -4.40 4.91 6.60
N PHE A 28 -4.30 3.66 6.99
CA PHE A 28 -3.07 2.90 6.83
C PHE A 28 -2.65 2.74 5.35
N PHE A 29 -3.60 2.81 4.42
CA PHE A 29 -3.39 2.49 3.02
C PHE A 29 -3.28 3.72 2.11
N GLY A 30 -2.06 4.03 1.67
CA GLY A 30 -1.76 5.11 0.71
C GLY A 30 -1.20 4.62 -0.63
N LEU A 31 -1.26 5.51 -1.62
CA LEU A 31 -0.63 5.32 -2.94
C LEU A 31 -0.01 6.64 -3.39
N ASN A 32 1.27 6.64 -3.78
CA ASN A 32 1.92 7.82 -4.35
C ASN A 32 1.35 8.06 -5.74
N MET A 33 0.55 9.11 -5.90
CA MET A 33 -0.17 9.37 -7.15
C MET A 33 0.49 10.43 -8.00
N TYR A 34 1.16 11.44 -7.41
CA TYR A 34 1.84 12.55 -8.11
C TYR A 34 0.89 13.49 -8.88
N ILE A 35 -0.37 13.59 -8.45
CA ILE A 35 -1.37 14.48 -9.05
C ILE A 35 -0.94 15.95 -9.04
N THR A 36 -0.09 16.34 -8.09
CA THR A 36 0.52 17.68 -8.02
C THR A 36 1.80 17.82 -8.86
N GLY A 37 2.16 16.81 -9.66
CA GLY A 37 3.23 16.87 -10.65
C GLY A 37 2.90 17.84 -11.79
N ARG A 38 3.76 18.85 -12.01
CA ARG A 38 3.54 19.91 -13.01
C ARG A 38 3.70 19.44 -14.45
N GLU A 39 4.38 18.32 -14.64
CA GLU A 39 4.51 17.59 -15.90
C GLU A 39 3.17 17.02 -16.39
N ARG A 40 2.17 16.87 -15.51
CA ARG A 40 0.87 16.30 -15.86
C ARG A 40 -0.14 17.37 -16.27
N SER A 41 -0.91 17.08 -17.30
CA SER A 41 -2.10 17.84 -17.65
C SER A 41 -3.24 17.64 -16.64
N ASP A 42 -4.25 18.51 -16.70
CA ASP A 42 -5.47 18.33 -15.89
C ASP A 42 -6.26 17.08 -16.28
N ALA A 43 -6.22 16.70 -17.57
CA ALA A 43 -6.94 15.54 -18.08
C ALA A 43 -6.34 14.25 -17.54
N GLU A 44 -5.01 14.14 -17.57
CA GLU A 44 -4.27 13.00 -17.00
C GLU A 44 -4.53 12.88 -15.50
N ALA A 45 -4.44 13.98 -14.74
CA ALA A 45 -4.75 13.91 -13.31
C ALA A 45 -6.18 13.46 -13.02
N ARG A 46 -7.18 13.96 -13.76
CA ARG A 46 -8.56 13.49 -13.59
C ARG A 46 -8.71 12.00 -13.92
N ALA A 47 -8.03 11.51 -14.95
CA ALA A 47 -8.03 10.09 -15.29
C ALA A 47 -7.41 9.24 -14.17
N LEU A 48 -6.23 9.64 -13.68
CA LEU A 48 -5.51 8.95 -12.59
C LEU A 48 -6.30 8.97 -11.28
N ILE A 49 -6.94 10.09 -10.93
CA ILE A 49 -7.87 10.17 -9.79
C ILE A 49 -9.05 9.21 -9.99
N GLY A 50 -9.61 9.13 -11.20
CA GLY A 50 -10.68 8.20 -11.54
C GLY A 50 -10.27 6.74 -11.30
N MET A 51 -9.08 6.36 -11.74
CA MET A 51 -8.52 5.03 -11.52
C MET A 51 -8.28 4.76 -10.02
N ALA A 52 -7.67 5.70 -9.31
CA ALA A 52 -7.44 5.59 -7.88
C ALA A 52 -8.76 5.34 -7.11
N ARG A 53 -9.83 6.07 -7.45
CA ARG A 53 -11.16 5.87 -6.85
C ARG A 53 -11.77 4.50 -7.14
N GLU A 54 -11.56 3.95 -8.34
CA GLU A 54 -12.10 2.65 -8.74
C GLU A 54 -11.59 1.51 -7.85
N ILE A 55 -10.32 1.58 -7.45
CA ILE A 55 -9.71 0.61 -6.52
C ILE A 55 -9.85 1.03 -5.05
N GLY A 56 -10.48 2.18 -4.79
CA GLY A 56 -10.76 2.67 -3.46
C GLY A 56 -9.58 3.36 -2.79
N VAL A 57 -8.60 3.91 -3.49
CA VAL A 57 -7.56 4.74 -2.84
C VAL A 57 -8.22 5.97 -2.20
N THR A 58 -7.87 6.24 -0.95
CA THR A 58 -8.38 7.36 -0.15
C THR A 58 -7.26 8.23 0.42
N TRP A 59 -6.00 7.83 0.26
CA TRP A 59 -4.84 8.61 0.69
C TRP A 59 -3.76 8.60 -0.38
N THR A 60 -3.17 9.76 -0.61
CA THR A 60 -1.99 9.91 -1.44
C THR A 60 -0.93 10.77 -0.77
N ARG A 61 0.30 10.66 -1.25
CA ARG A 61 1.40 11.55 -0.89
C ARG A 61 1.81 12.31 -2.13
N GLU A 62 1.85 13.63 -1.99
CA GLU A 62 1.92 14.56 -3.12
C GLU A 62 3.06 15.56 -2.93
N GLU A 63 3.78 15.84 -4.03
CA GLU A 63 4.89 16.77 -4.05
C GLU A 63 4.37 18.21 -4.06
N ILE A 64 4.81 19.04 -3.12
CA ILE A 64 4.61 20.49 -3.14
C ILE A 64 5.98 21.13 -3.19
N SER A 65 6.38 21.54 -4.40
CA SER A 65 7.71 22.03 -4.70
C SER A 65 7.81 23.52 -4.41
N TRP A 66 8.64 23.91 -3.44
CA TRP A 66 8.96 25.32 -3.21
C TRP A 66 9.58 25.96 -4.45
N ALA A 67 10.46 25.23 -5.14
CA ALA A 67 11.09 25.71 -6.37
C ALA A 67 10.08 26.07 -7.45
N ALA A 68 8.97 25.33 -7.55
CA ALA A 68 7.92 25.57 -8.52
C ALA A 68 6.85 26.58 -8.02
N TRP A 69 6.61 26.62 -6.71
CA TRP A 69 5.76 27.62 -6.05
C TRP A 69 6.34 29.03 -6.21
N GLY A 70 7.65 29.17 -5.99
CA GLY A 70 8.41 30.42 -5.99
C GLY A 70 8.55 31.04 -4.59
N ALA A 71 9.62 31.81 -4.37
CA ALA A 71 9.91 32.39 -3.05
C ALA A 71 8.84 33.35 -2.53
N ASP A 72 8.38 34.25 -3.39
CA ASP A 72 7.59 35.42 -2.99
C ASP A 72 6.08 35.26 -3.23
N ARG A 73 5.64 34.09 -3.73
CA ARG A 73 4.23 33.87 -4.02
C ARG A 73 3.48 33.46 -2.75
N ALA A 74 2.50 34.27 -2.37
CA ALA A 74 1.55 33.92 -1.31
C ALA A 74 0.65 32.74 -1.73
N VAL A 75 0.33 32.62 -3.01
CA VAL A 75 -0.62 31.64 -3.55
C VAL A 75 -0.10 31.05 -4.85
N ASP A 76 -0.38 29.75 -5.06
CA ASP A 76 -0.15 29.06 -6.31
C ASP A 76 -1.43 28.34 -6.78
N PRO A 77 -2.18 28.92 -7.74
CA PRO A 77 -3.45 28.35 -8.22
C PRO A 77 -3.33 26.96 -8.82
N PHE A 78 -2.12 26.53 -9.20
CA PHE A 78 -1.89 25.17 -9.66
C PHE A 78 -2.12 24.17 -8.51
N TYR A 79 -1.52 24.40 -7.34
CA TYR A 79 -1.66 23.51 -6.18
C TYR A 79 -3.08 23.56 -5.61
N ASP A 80 -3.69 24.74 -5.51
CA ASP A 80 -5.10 24.88 -5.11
C ASP A 80 -6.01 23.97 -5.92
N LYS A 81 -5.83 24.01 -7.24
CA LYS A 81 -6.63 23.23 -8.17
C LYS A 81 -6.34 21.73 -8.04
N ARG A 82 -5.08 21.31 -8.00
CA ARG A 82 -4.71 19.88 -7.94
C ARG A 82 -5.14 19.24 -6.63
N LEU A 83 -4.89 19.90 -5.50
CA LEU A 83 -5.35 19.44 -4.20
C LEU A 83 -6.88 19.49 -4.12
N GLY A 84 -7.54 20.51 -4.68
CA GLY A 84 -9.00 20.55 -4.81
C GLY A 84 -9.59 19.40 -5.63
N MET A 85 -8.89 18.90 -6.66
CA MET A 85 -9.31 17.68 -7.38
C MET A 85 -9.28 16.43 -6.48
N LEU A 86 -8.28 16.32 -5.60
CA LEU A 86 -8.18 15.23 -4.63
C LEU A 86 -9.25 15.33 -3.55
N ALA A 87 -9.51 16.53 -3.05
CA ALA A 87 -10.60 16.80 -2.11
C ALA A 87 -11.97 16.40 -2.69
N ALA A 88 -12.26 16.79 -3.94
CA ALA A 88 -13.49 16.42 -4.63
C ALA A 88 -13.64 14.91 -4.86
N ALA A 89 -12.53 14.17 -4.79
CA ALA A 89 -12.48 12.71 -4.89
C ALA A 89 -12.55 12.00 -3.53
N ASN A 90 -12.56 12.74 -2.40
CA ASN A 90 -12.36 12.23 -1.04
C ASN A 90 -11.03 11.46 -0.91
N ILE A 91 -9.97 12.03 -1.48
CA ILE A 91 -8.61 11.52 -1.33
C ILE A 91 -7.84 12.52 -0.47
N ASP A 92 -7.45 12.08 0.72
CA ASP A 92 -6.61 12.82 1.66
C ASP A 92 -5.14 12.81 1.23
N VAL A 93 -4.36 13.75 1.78
CA VAL A 93 -3.03 14.06 1.29
C VAL A 93 -2.01 14.08 2.43
N ILE A 94 -0.87 13.41 2.21
CA ILE A 94 0.40 13.72 2.86
C ILE A 94 1.10 14.75 1.98
N GLY A 95 1.19 16.00 2.46
CA GLY A 95 1.83 17.09 1.75
C GLY A 95 3.33 17.06 1.92
N MET A 96 4.07 16.64 0.89
CA MET A 96 5.53 16.65 0.94
C MET A 96 6.05 18.03 0.52
N LEU A 97 6.70 18.73 1.44
CA LEU A 97 7.27 20.05 1.21
C LEU A 97 8.75 19.90 0.84
N LEU A 98 9.15 20.27 -0.38
CA LEU A 98 10.51 19.98 -0.85
C LEU A 98 11.04 20.98 -1.86
N THR A 99 12.30 20.79 -2.26
CA THR A 99 13.07 21.56 -3.25
C THR A 99 13.33 23.01 -2.87
N THR A 100 14.21 23.66 -3.62
CA THR A 100 14.68 25.01 -3.32
C THR A 100 14.55 25.92 -4.54
N PRO A 101 13.93 27.11 -4.46
CA PRO A 101 13.95 28.14 -5.49
C PRO A 101 15.36 28.62 -5.82
N LYS A 102 15.57 29.13 -7.03
CA LYS A 102 16.89 29.50 -7.55
C LYS A 102 17.64 30.53 -6.67
N GLU A 103 16.89 31.46 -6.09
CA GLU A 103 17.31 32.54 -5.21
C GLU A 103 17.89 32.04 -3.88
N PHE A 104 17.52 30.84 -3.44
CA PHE A 104 17.99 30.23 -2.19
C PHE A 104 18.98 29.07 -2.42
N ARG A 105 19.55 28.94 -3.63
CA ARG A 105 20.55 27.90 -3.94
C ARG A 105 21.96 28.45 -3.84
N ASP A 106 22.85 27.67 -3.24
CA ASP A 106 24.29 27.94 -3.29
C ASP A 106 24.83 27.81 -4.73
N LYS A 107 25.69 28.73 -5.15
CA LYS A 107 26.26 28.74 -6.50
C LYS A 107 27.20 27.57 -6.77
N GLY A 108 27.95 27.14 -5.76
CA GLY A 108 28.79 25.95 -5.83
C GLY A 108 27.94 24.70 -6.01
N CYS A 109 26.83 24.59 -5.29
CA CYS A 109 25.87 23.51 -5.47
C CYS A 109 25.24 23.51 -6.87
N GLU A 110 24.81 24.66 -7.39
CA GLU A 110 24.28 24.74 -8.77
C GLU A 110 25.33 24.27 -9.81
N GLN A 111 26.59 24.65 -9.61
CA GLN A 111 27.69 24.20 -10.48
C GLN A 111 27.89 22.68 -10.38
N TYR A 112 27.88 22.13 -9.16
CA TYR A 112 27.96 20.68 -8.95
C TYR A 112 26.80 19.96 -9.65
N ALA A 113 25.56 20.41 -9.44
CA ALA A 113 24.37 19.82 -10.03
C ALA A 113 24.45 19.76 -11.56
N ARG A 114 24.85 20.86 -12.21
CA ARG A 114 25.08 20.89 -13.67
C ARG A 114 26.19 19.92 -14.09
N ALA A 115 27.29 19.87 -13.35
CA ALA A 115 28.43 19.00 -13.66
C ALA A 115 28.10 17.51 -13.52
N THR A 116 27.17 17.15 -12.63
CA THR A 116 26.73 15.77 -12.37
C THR A 116 25.39 15.42 -13.02
N ASN A 117 24.85 16.30 -13.88
CA ASN A 117 23.53 16.14 -14.51
C ASN A 117 22.40 15.86 -13.52
N GLN A 118 22.42 16.55 -12.38
CA GLN A 118 21.39 16.49 -11.35
C GLN A 118 20.50 17.75 -11.41
N PRO A 119 19.21 17.67 -11.07
CA PRO A 119 18.36 18.85 -10.98
C PRO A 119 18.84 19.83 -9.89
N GLU A 120 19.05 21.09 -10.26
CA GLU A 120 19.54 22.14 -9.34
C GLU A 120 18.60 22.39 -8.16
N TYR A 121 17.31 22.06 -8.28
CA TYR A 121 16.34 22.27 -7.22
C TYR A 121 16.55 21.35 -6.00
N TRP A 122 17.43 20.34 -6.10
CA TRP A 122 17.86 19.49 -4.98
C TRP A 122 19.00 20.09 -4.14
N CYS A 123 19.54 21.24 -4.54
CA CYS A 123 20.43 22.01 -3.67
C CYS A 123 19.66 22.44 -2.43
N ALA A 124 20.20 22.15 -1.25
CA ALA A 124 19.59 22.59 0.01
C ALA A 124 19.46 24.12 0.07
N PRO A 125 18.43 24.66 0.75
CA PRO A 125 18.28 26.09 0.93
C PRO A 125 19.47 26.71 1.66
N THR A 126 19.97 27.84 1.16
CA THR A 126 20.95 28.68 1.87
C THR A 126 20.30 29.46 3.02
N ASP A 127 18.97 29.60 3.00
CA ASP A 127 18.17 30.21 4.05
C ASP A 127 17.06 29.23 4.50
N MET A 128 17.28 28.61 5.66
CA MET A 128 16.34 27.65 6.25
C MET A 128 15.12 28.32 6.86
N GLN A 129 15.21 29.60 7.25
CA GLN A 129 14.06 30.34 7.76
C GLN A 129 13.11 30.67 6.62
N ALA A 130 13.63 31.06 5.45
CA ALA A 130 12.81 31.29 4.27
C ALA A 130 12.02 30.03 3.85
N TYR A 131 12.64 28.85 3.95
CA TYR A 131 11.93 27.57 3.74
C TYR A 131 10.82 27.37 4.78
N ALA A 132 11.09 27.62 6.06
CA ALA A 132 10.11 27.47 7.14
C ALA A 132 8.92 28.45 7.00
N ASP A 133 9.20 29.70 6.62
CA ASP A 133 8.16 30.71 6.38
C ASP A 133 7.29 30.33 5.18
N TRP A 134 7.89 29.78 4.13
CA TRP A 134 7.13 29.23 3.00
C TRP A 134 6.29 28.03 3.41
N ALA A 135 6.86 27.10 4.17
CA ALA A 135 6.13 25.94 4.68
C ALA A 135 4.90 26.37 5.50
N ALA A 136 5.03 27.33 6.41
CA ALA A 136 3.92 27.87 7.18
C ALA A 136 2.81 28.47 6.30
N ARG A 137 3.17 29.21 5.24
CA ARG A 137 2.18 29.74 4.28
C ARG A 137 1.45 28.65 3.52
N VAL A 138 2.14 27.57 3.14
CA VAL A 138 1.51 26.42 2.49
C VAL A 138 0.57 25.71 3.46
N VAL A 139 0.98 25.54 4.72
CA VAL A 139 0.13 24.90 5.74
C VAL A 139 -1.12 25.72 6.04
N GLU A 140 -0.99 27.01 6.32
CA GLU A 140 -2.14 27.93 6.51
C GLU A 140 -3.15 27.81 5.37
N ARG A 141 -2.65 27.77 4.14
CA ARG A 141 -3.50 27.69 2.95
C ARG A 141 -4.34 26.41 2.85
N PHE A 142 -3.96 25.36 3.57
CA PHE A 142 -4.54 24.02 3.49
C PHE A 142 -4.83 23.41 4.86
N ASP A 143 -4.94 24.21 5.93
CA ASP A 143 -5.21 23.69 7.28
C ASP A 143 -6.71 23.49 7.57
N GLY A 144 -7.57 24.11 6.76
CA GLY A 144 -9.01 23.92 6.80
C GLY A 144 -9.70 24.53 8.02
N ASP A 145 -9.11 25.55 8.64
CA ASP A 145 -9.69 26.25 9.79
C ASP A 145 -10.71 27.34 9.40
N GLY A 146 -10.80 27.67 8.11
CA GLY A 146 -11.67 28.69 7.53
C GLY A 146 -11.03 30.07 7.35
N VAL A 147 -9.76 30.25 7.70
CA VAL A 147 -8.98 31.48 7.56
C VAL A 147 -7.95 31.29 6.44
N ASP A 148 -7.92 32.19 5.46
CA ASP A 148 -6.96 32.23 4.34
C ASP A 148 -6.76 30.91 3.54
N ASP A 149 -7.66 29.94 3.72
CA ASP A 149 -7.76 28.67 3.01
C ASP A 149 -7.92 28.84 1.50
N ALA A 150 -7.36 27.90 0.74
CA ALA A 150 -7.66 27.77 -0.68
C ALA A 150 -9.13 27.35 -0.88
N PRO A 151 -9.92 28.06 -1.71
CA PRO A 151 -11.33 27.71 -1.91
C PRO A 151 -11.52 26.29 -2.45
N GLY A 152 -12.22 25.44 -1.69
CA GLY A 152 -12.54 24.06 -2.09
C GLY A 152 -11.36 23.09 -1.99
N SER A 153 -10.26 23.47 -1.32
CA SER A 153 -9.13 22.58 -1.05
C SER A 153 -9.44 21.56 0.06
N PRO A 154 -8.66 20.47 0.17
CA PRO A 154 -8.74 19.58 1.31
C PRO A 154 -8.04 20.25 2.50
N ARG A 155 -8.38 19.80 3.71
CA ARG A 155 -7.47 19.93 4.85
C ARG A 155 -6.33 18.93 4.67
N VAL A 156 -5.10 19.41 4.59
CA VAL A 156 -3.90 18.58 4.58
C VAL A 156 -3.41 18.41 6.02
N ALA A 157 -3.69 17.25 6.59
CA ALA A 157 -3.44 16.96 8.01
C ALA A 157 -1.99 16.56 8.32
N VAL A 158 -1.26 16.09 7.30
CA VAL A 158 0.06 15.47 7.47
C VAL A 158 1.04 16.12 6.50
N TRP A 159 2.16 16.61 7.04
CA TRP A 159 3.19 17.30 6.28
C TRP A 159 4.52 16.58 6.43
N GLU A 160 5.20 16.34 5.32
CA GLU A 160 6.50 15.70 5.30
C GLU A 160 7.59 16.69 4.86
N ILE A 161 8.64 16.83 5.66
CA ILE A 161 9.67 17.86 5.44
C ILE A 161 10.84 17.27 4.67
N TRP A 162 10.87 17.59 3.37
CA TRP A 162 11.80 17.11 2.36
C TRP A 162 11.53 15.67 1.86
N ASN A 163 12.37 15.18 0.96
CA ASN A 163 12.39 13.80 0.46
C ASN A 163 13.82 13.23 0.52
N GLU A 164 14.03 12.10 1.19
CA GLU A 164 15.31 11.39 1.27
C GLU A 164 16.51 12.32 1.56
N PRO A 165 16.48 13.13 2.64
CA PRO A 165 17.54 14.11 2.93
C PRO A 165 18.90 13.45 3.23
N ASP A 166 18.92 12.15 3.49
CA ASP A 166 20.09 11.32 3.75
C ASP A 166 20.78 10.78 2.47
N LYS A 167 20.19 11.05 1.30
CA LYS A 167 20.72 10.62 0.00
C LYS A 167 21.25 11.82 -0.79
N ASP A 168 22.49 11.70 -1.26
CA ASP A 168 23.18 12.77 -2.00
C ASP A 168 22.41 13.28 -3.23
N GLY A 169 21.64 12.42 -3.90
CA GLY A 169 20.87 12.78 -5.10
C GLY A 169 19.63 13.65 -4.82
N THR A 170 19.18 13.68 -3.57
CA THR A 170 18.02 14.46 -3.10
C THR A 170 18.43 15.49 -2.05
N TRP A 171 19.71 15.54 -1.69
CA TRP A 171 20.34 16.59 -0.90
C TRP A 171 21.73 16.90 -1.48
N LEU A 172 21.77 17.83 -2.43
CA LEU A 172 23.01 18.13 -3.14
C LEU A 172 23.92 19.09 -2.36
N PRO A 173 25.26 18.96 -2.52
CA PRO A 173 25.96 17.93 -3.29
C PRO A 173 26.11 16.59 -2.54
N LYS A 174 25.90 16.62 -1.22
CA LYS A 174 26.05 15.49 -0.31
C LYS A 174 25.11 15.68 0.87
N ALA A 175 24.48 14.60 1.33
CA ALA A 175 23.63 14.60 2.51
C ALA A 175 24.30 15.29 3.71
N ASP A 176 23.58 16.24 4.32
CA ASP A 176 24.04 17.02 5.47
C ASP A 176 23.00 16.94 6.60
N PRO A 177 23.20 16.05 7.59
CA PRO A 177 22.26 15.91 8.70
C PRO A 177 22.17 17.17 9.57
N GLY A 178 23.20 18.02 9.59
CA GLY A 178 23.18 19.26 10.37
C GLY A 178 22.32 20.34 9.74
N ALA A 179 22.49 20.54 8.43
CA ALA A 179 21.64 21.45 7.67
C ALA A 179 20.18 20.97 7.64
N TYR A 180 19.95 19.66 7.46
CA TYR A 180 18.61 19.08 7.54
C TYR A 180 17.98 19.23 8.94
N ALA A 181 18.74 19.04 10.02
CA ALA A 181 18.25 19.24 11.38
C ALA A 181 17.75 20.67 11.63
N LEU A 182 18.49 21.67 11.14
CA LEU A 182 18.07 23.07 11.25
C LEU A 182 16.78 23.33 10.46
N MET A 183 16.72 22.85 9.21
CA MET A 183 15.53 22.99 8.36
C MET A 183 14.30 22.33 9.00
N LEU A 184 14.43 21.08 9.45
CA LEU A 184 13.35 20.32 10.08
C LEU A 184 12.83 21.02 11.34
N LYS A 185 13.73 21.51 12.20
CA LYS A 185 13.35 22.22 13.43
C LYS A 185 12.58 23.51 13.14
N LEU A 186 13.07 24.33 12.21
CA LEU A 186 12.41 25.60 11.88
C LEU A 186 11.07 25.36 11.18
N ALA A 187 11.02 24.43 10.23
CA ALA A 187 9.78 24.05 9.56
C ALA A 187 8.75 23.50 10.55
N TYR A 188 9.15 22.61 11.46
CA TYR A 188 8.25 22.09 12.51
C TYR A 188 7.64 23.22 13.34
N GLN A 189 8.46 24.15 13.82
CA GLN A 189 7.99 25.27 14.64
C GLN A 189 7.02 26.17 13.87
N ALA A 190 7.32 26.49 12.61
CA ALA A 190 6.49 27.35 11.79
C ALA A 190 5.16 26.67 11.41
N ILE A 191 5.20 25.39 11.06
CA ILE A 191 4.00 24.59 10.75
C ILE A 191 3.10 24.48 11.97
N LYS A 192 3.64 24.20 13.16
CA LYS A 192 2.86 24.11 14.40
C LYS A 192 2.26 25.45 14.84
N GLN A 193 2.83 26.57 14.39
CA GLN A 193 2.25 27.89 14.64
C GLN A 193 1.06 28.18 13.71
N ALA A 194 1.12 27.73 12.45
CA ALA A 194 0.01 27.81 11.51
C ALA A 194 -1.11 26.81 11.88
N ASP A 195 -0.78 25.51 11.91
CA ASP A 195 -1.71 24.45 12.33
C ASP A 195 -1.13 23.65 13.52
N PRO A 196 -1.54 23.96 14.77
CA PRO A 196 -1.12 23.20 15.94
C PRO A 196 -1.55 21.72 15.92
N THR A 197 -2.53 21.36 15.09
CA THR A 197 -3.09 20.01 14.97
C THR A 197 -2.45 19.19 13.86
N ALA A 198 -1.67 19.80 12.96
CA ALA A 198 -0.97 19.12 11.89
C ALA A 198 0.00 18.06 12.42
N THR A 199 0.12 16.92 11.75
CA THR A 199 1.19 15.94 11.99
C THR A 199 2.37 16.26 11.09
N VAL A 200 3.57 16.41 11.66
CA VAL A 200 4.79 16.69 10.89
C VAL A 200 5.72 15.47 10.89
N LEU A 201 6.14 15.03 9.72
CA LEU A 201 7.06 13.91 9.51
C LEU A 201 8.45 14.43 9.11
N ASN A 202 9.50 13.68 9.44
CA ASN A 202 10.78 13.85 8.75
C ASN A 202 10.67 13.42 7.28
N GLY A 203 11.66 13.73 6.46
CA GLY A 203 11.60 13.70 5.00
C GLY A 203 11.72 12.33 4.35
N GLY A 204 11.21 11.25 4.96
CA GLY A 204 11.30 9.91 4.39
C GLY A 204 12.74 9.45 4.16
N VAL A 205 13.39 8.89 5.18
CA VAL A 205 14.81 8.47 5.10
C VAL A 205 14.97 7.34 4.09
N TYR A 206 15.89 7.49 3.12
CA TYR A 206 16.21 6.46 2.13
C TYR A 206 16.95 5.31 2.81
N VAL A 207 16.25 4.20 3.05
CA VAL A 207 16.82 3.01 3.70
C VAL A 207 17.40 3.33 5.09
N PHE A 208 16.57 3.14 6.11
CA PHE A 208 16.97 3.32 7.51
C PHE A 208 17.79 2.13 8.02
N ASP A 209 19.03 2.00 7.53
CA ASP A 209 19.90 0.88 7.89
C ASP A 209 21.05 1.29 8.84
N GLY A 210 21.42 2.57 8.88
CA GLY A 210 22.49 3.06 9.75
C GLY A 210 21.95 3.64 11.05
N VAL A 211 22.32 3.05 12.19
CA VAL A 211 21.99 3.53 13.54
C VAL A 211 23.26 3.55 14.40
N GLY A 212 23.52 4.65 15.13
CA GLY A 212 24.71 4.81 15.97
C GLY A 212 25.31 6.22 15.94
N GLU A 213 26.50 6.42 16.54
CA GLU A 213 27.10 7.75 16.79
C GLU A 213 27.29 8.63 15.54
N ALA A 214 27.34 8.04 14.34
CA ALA A 214 27.52 8.78 13.08
C ALA A 214 26.37 8.58 12.07
N ALA A 215 25.25 8.01 12.50
CA ALA A 215 24.09 7.81 11.63
C ALA A 215 23.34 9.13 11.39
N PHE A 216 22.74 9.24 10.20
CA PHE A 216 22.08 10.47 9.76
C PHE A 216 21.01 10.94 10.75
N MET A 217 20.04 10.08 11.08
CA MET A 217 18.95 10.46 11.97
C MET A 217 19.36 10.60 13.43
N ASP A 218 20.41 9.91 13.89
CA ASP A 218 20.98 10.15 15.22
C ASP A 218 21.52 11.59 15.32
N ARG A 219 22.27 12.04 14.31
CA ARG A 219 22.77 13.42 14.24
C ARG A 219 21.66 14.45 14.08
N VAL A 220 20.62 14.13 13.31
CA VAL A 220 19.45 15.01 13.17
C VAL A 220 18.75 15.22 14.52
N VAL A 221 18.49 14.13 15.26
CA VAL A 221 17.84 14.21 16.57
C VAL A 221 18.70 14.93 17.60
N GLU A 222 20.02 14.73 17.58
CA GLU A 222 20.96 15.44 18.46
C GLU A 222 20.86 16.96 18.28
N LEU A 223 20.75 17.45 17.05
CA LEU A 223 20.75 18.86 16.72
C LEU A 223 19.36 19.52 16.73
N ALA A 224 18.37 18.86 16.13
CA ALA A 224 17.00 19.38 16.03
C ALA A 224 16.23 19.17 17.34
N GLY A 225 16.56 18.12 18.09
CA GLY A 225 15.79 17.64 19.24
C GLY A 225 14.72 16.62 18.83
N TRP A 226 14.48 15.63 19.69
CA TRP A 226 13.48 14.57 19.46
C TRP A 226 12.07 15.12 19.25
N SER A 227 11.73 16.30 19.78
CA SER A 227 10.40 16.89 19.66
C SER A 227 10.15 17.65 18.34
N SER A 228 11.10 17.69 17.41
CA SER A 228 11.02 18.51 16.17
C SER A 228 10.31 17.82 14.99
N PHE A 229 9.50 16.80 15.27
CA PHE A 229 8.62 16.09 14.35
C PHE A 229 7.66 15.24 15.19
N ASP A 230 6.59 14.70 14.62
CA ASP A 230 5.59 13.89 15.33
C ASP A 230 5.66 12.41 14.94
N GLY A 231 6.07 12.09 13.71
CA GLY A 231 6.20 10.71 13.21
C GLY A 231 7.50 10.48 12.44
N ILE A 232 8.00 9.24 12.48
CA ILE A 232 9.20 8.83 11.76
C ILE A 232 8.78 8.30 10.41
N SER A 233 9.21 8.96 9.35
CA SER A 233 9.00 8.55 7.98
C SER A 233 10.25 7.89 7.38
N ILE A 234 10.06 6.76 6.72
CA ILE A 234 11.12 5.95 6.09
C ILE A 234 10.70 5.41 4.73
N HIS A 235 11.69 5.19 3.85
CA HIS A 235 11.53 4.47 2.60
C HIS A 235 12.37 3.17 2.65
N PRO A 236 11.81 2.03 3.09
CA PRO A 236 12.56 0.79 3.28
C PRO A 236 12.83 0.06 1.95
N TRP A 237 13.39 0.75 0.96
CA TRP A 237 13.62 0.23 -0.38
C TRP A 237 14.41 -1.09 -0.39
N LEU A 238 13.78 -2.15 -0.90
CA LEU A 238 14.36 -3.49 -1.04
C LEU A 238 14.07 -4.00 -2.46
N ILE A 239 14.52 -3.25 -3.46
CA ILE A 239 14.09 -3.39 -4.86
C ILE A 239 14.54 -4.68 -5.53
N ASP A 240 15.59 -5.31 -5.03
CA ASP A 240 16.21 -6.52 -5.56
C ASP A 240 15.71 -7.82 -4.92
N HIS A 241 15.00 -7.74 -3.81
CA HIS A 241 14.57 -8.89 -3.02
C HIS A 241 13.07 -8.89 -2.73
N ALA A 242 12.55 -10.03 -2.28
CA ALA A 242 11.18 -10.09 -1.75
C ALA A 242 11.08 -9.35 -0.40
N PRO A 243 9.91 -8.79 -0.02
CA PRO A 243 9.79 -7.95 1.19
C PRO A 243 10.18 -8.64 2.50
N ASP A 244 10.05 -9.96 2.58
CA ASP A 244 10.36 -10.82 3.74
C ASP A 244 11.27 -11.99 3.31
N GLU A 245 12.18 -11.75 2.37
CA GLU A 245 13.14 -12.77 1.93
C GLU A 245 13.99 -13.28 3.10
N PRO A 246 13.97 -14.59 3.40
CA PRO A 246 14.72 -15.12 4.54
C PRO A 246 16.21 -14.84 4.45
N THR A 247 16.86 -14.69 5.61
CA THR A 247 18.32 -14.65 5.76
C THR A 247 19.05 -13.43 5.18
N LEU A 248 18.32 -12.35 4.83
CA LEU A 248 18.94 -11.09 4.45
C LEU A 248 19.41 -10.30 5.69
N ILE A 249 20.70 -10.38 6.00
CA ILE A 249 21.30 -9.72 7.18
C ILE A 249 22.31 -8.66 6.76
N ASN A 250 22.19 -7.45 7.33
CA ASN A 250 23.24 -6.44 7.26
C ASN A 250 24.44 -6.91 8.09
N ALA A 251 25.58 -7.16 7.47
CA ALA A 251 26.76 -7.65 8.18
C ALA A 251 27.34 -6.64 9.18
N ARG A 252 27.24 -5.35 8.88
CA ARG A 252 27.79 -4.26 9.71
C ARG A 252 26.93 -4.04 10.94
N GLU A 253 25.63 -3.85 10.73
CA GLU A 253 24.68 -3.45 11.77
C GLU A 253 23.95 -4.66 12.39
N ARG A 254 24.22 -5.86 11.88
CA ARG A 254 23.76 -7.18 12.39
C ARG A 254 22.26 -7.29 12.57
N PHE A 255 21.49 -6.77 11.62
CA PHE A 255 20.03 -6.83 11.65
C PHE A 255 19.48 -7.31 10.30
N ASP A 256 18.23 -7.75 10.33
CA ASP A 256 17.45 -8.17 9.17
C ASP A 256 17.11 -6.97 8.27
N VAL A 257 17.56 -6.97 7.01
CA VAL A 257 17.33 -5.86 6.06
C VAL A 257 16.04 -6.00 5.26
N THR A 258 15.25 -7.04 5.53
CA THR A 258 13.89 -7.15 4.98
C THR A 258 13.03 -5.96 5.41
N ILE A 259 11.87 -5.77 4.77
CA ILE A 259 10.89 -4.75 5.18
C ILE A 259 10.56 -4.85 6.69
N PRO A 260 10.18 -6.02 7.24
CA PRO A 260 9.89 -6.12 8.66
C PRO A 260 11.13 -5.88 9.54
N GLY A 261 12.31 -6.33 9.11
CA GLY A 261 13.55 -6.11 9.84
C GLY A 261 13.94 -4.63 9.95
N ARG A 262 13.78 -3.86 8.87
CA ARG A 262 13.98 -2.40 8.85
C ARG A 262 12.96 -1.65 9.69
N ILE A 263 11.67 -2.01 9.61
CA ILE A 263 10.63 -1.42 10.46
C ILE A 263 10.96 -1.72 11.94
N ALA A 264 11.34 -2.95 12.28
CA ALA A 264 11.72 -3.31 13.64
C ALA A 264 12.99 -2.58 14.11
N LEU A 265 13.94 -2.29 13.22
CA LEU A 265 15.11 -1.46 13.55
C LEU A 265 14.69 -0.04 13.94
N VAL A 266 13.85 0.59 13.12
CA VAL A 266 13.30 1.94 13.37
C VAL A 266 12.49 1.95 14.66
N GLU A 267 11.67 0.93 14.91
CA GLU A 267 10.90 0.80 16.14
C GLU A 267 11.81 0.75 17.36
N ARG A 268 12.84 -0.10 17.38
CA ARG A 268 13.81 -0.16 18.49
C ARG A 268 14.51 1.19 18.69
N TRP A 269 14.93 1.83 17.60
CA TRP A 269 15.58 3.14 17.63
C TRP A 269 14.67 4.23 18.22
N ALA A 270 13.37 4.20 17.88
CA ALA A 270 12.36 5.12 18.37
C ALA A 270 12.02 4.86 19.84
N GLN A 271 11.83 3.59 20.22
CA GLN A 271 11.50 3.19 21.60
C GLN A 271 12.59 3.58 22.59
N ALA A 272 13.86 3.53 22.19
CA ALA A 272 14.97 4.04 22.99
C ALA A 272 14.89 5.56 23.30
N ARG A 273 13.98 6.28 22.63
CA ARG A 273 13.75 7.73 22.75
C ARG A 273 12.32 8.07 23.20
N GLY A 274 11.57 7.10 23.72
CA GLY A 274 10.19 7.31 24.19
C GLY A 274 9.11 6.99 23.16
N GLY A 275 9.49 6.46 21.99
CA GLY A 275 8.57 5.98 20.95
C GLY A 275 7.97 7.09 20.10
N LYS A 276 7.73 6.78 18.82
CA LYS A 276 6.97 7.59 17.86
C LYS A 276 6.30 6.70 16.82
N PRO A 277 5.18 7.13 16.24
CA PRO A 277 4.57 6.41 15.12
C PRO A 277 5.53 6.33 13.92
N ILE A 278 5.53 5.18 13.25
CA ILE A 278 6.31 4.93 12.03
C ILE A 278 5.38 5.06 10.83
N TRP A 279 5.89 5.72 9.80
CA TRP A 279 5.24 5.95 8.52
C TRP A 279 6.16 5.43 7.41
N VAL A 280 5.60 4.63 6.50
CA VAL A 280 6.31 4.18 5.30
C VAL A 280 5.75 4.99 4.13
N THR A 281 6.38 6.12 3.80
CA THR A 281 5.85 7.04 2.79
C THR A 281 6.23 6.65 1.36
N GLU A 282 7.19 5.75 1.17
CA GLU A 282 7.45 5.08 -0.10
C GLU A 282 7.93 3.64 0.11
N VAL A 283 7.37 2.73 -0.67
CA VAL A 283 7.89 1.36 -0.87
C VAL A 283 7.41 0.86 -2.23
N GLY A 284 8.21 0.08 -2.94
CA GLY A 284 7.81 -0.46 -4.24
C GLY A 284 8.81 -1.40 -4.89
N TRP A 285 8.36 -2.08 -5.94
CA TRP A 285 9.17 -2.97 -6.76
C TRP A 285 8.97 -2.67 -8.23
N SER A 286 10.08 -2.66 -8.97
CA SER A 286 10.10 -2.31 -10.38
C SER A 286 9.83 -3.53 -11.26
N VAL A 287 9.13 -3.32 -12.37
CA VAL A 287 9.03 -4.29 -13.47
C VAL A 287 9.85 -3.87 -14.69
N CYS A 288 10.93 -3.12 -14.46
CA CYS A 288 11.83 -2.67 -15.50
C CYS A 288 12.36 -3.85 -16.32
N GLY A 289 12.44 -3.69 -17.64
CA GLY A 289 13.02 -4.69 -18.53
C GLY A 289 14.54 -4.59 -18.57
N GLY A 290 15.13 -4.80 -19.75
CA GLY A 290 16.59 -4.67 -19.97
C GLY A 290 17.17 -3.27 -19.75
N ALA A 291 16.37 -2.29 -19.30
CA ALA A 291 16.80 -0.93 -18.97
C ALA A 291 17.36 -0.79 -17.55
N CYS A 292 17.25 -1.81 -16.71
CA CYS A 292 17.78 -1.85 -15.36
C CYS A 292 18.60 -3.13 -15.11
N ALA A 293 19.30 -3.19 -13.97
CA ALA A 293 20.02 -4.39 -13.59
C ALA A 293 19.02 -5.56 -13.35
N PRO A 294 19.32 -6.79 -13.81
CA PRO A 294 18.35 -7.90 -13.81
C PRO A 294 17.72 -8.20 -12.44
N GLN A 295 18.44 -7.97 -11.35
CA GLN A 295 17.92 -8.18 -9.99
C GLN A 295 16.78 -7.22 -9.63
N PHE A 296 16.71 -6.04 -10.24
CA PHE A 296 15.63 -5.06 -10.01
C PHE A 296 14.39 -5.35 -10.86
N ALA A 297 14.53 -6.16 -11.91
CA ALA A 297 13.48 -6.49 -12.87
C ALA A 297 12.54 -7.57 -12.30
N LYS A 298 11.49 -7.17 -11.59
CA LYS A 298 10.44 -8.10 -11.16
C LYS A 298 9.47 -8.38 -12.30
N SER A 299 8.86 -9.56 -12.29
CA SER A 299 7.65 -9.79 -13.05
C SER A 299 6.49 -8.96 -12.49
N GLU A 300 5.48 -8.67 -13.31
CA GLU A 300 4.27 -7.98 -12.84
C GLU A 300 3.55 -8.76 -11.73
N ASP A 301 3.67 -10.09 -11.74
CA ASP A 301 3.15 -10.98 -10.70
C ASP A 301 3.90 -10.83 -9.37
N GLU A 302 5.23 -10.75 -9.43
CA GLU A 302 6.07 -10.50 -8.25
C GLU A 302 5.80 -9.10 -7.68
N GLN A 303 5.69 -8.07 -8.52
CA GLN A 303 5.33 -6.73 -8.09
C GLN A 303 4.01 -6.73 -7.31
N ALA A 304 2.95 -7.35 -7.86
CA ALA A 304 1.65 -7.44 -7.20
C ALA A 304 1.73 -8.17 -5.85
N THR A 305 2.49 -9.27 -5.79
CA THR A 305 2.66 -10.09 -4.59
C THR A 305 3.45 -9.38 -3.51
N PHE A 306 4.55 -8.72 -3.88
CA PHE A 306 5.43 -8.02 -2.95
C PHE A 306 4.73 -6.78 -2.38
N MET A 307 3.96 -6.06 -3.21
CA MET A 307 3.11 -4.97 -2.73
C MET A 307 2.15 -5.46 -1.62
N VAL A 308 1.35 -6.50 -1.87
CA VAL A 308 0.39 -7.01 -0.88
C VAL A 308 1.09 -7.45 0.41
N ARG A 309 2.20 -8.21 0.29
CA ARG A 309 2.98 -8.66 1.46
C ARG A 309 3.52 -7.48 2.27
N SER A 310 4.04 -6.44 1.61
CA SER A 310 4.58 -5.26 2.30
C SER A 310 3.53 -4.58 3.18
N PHE A 311 2.30 -4.39 2.66
CA PHE A 311 1.20 -3.82 3.45
C PHE A 311 0.83 -4.68 4.65
N VAL A 312 0.73 -6.00 4.46
CA VAL A 312 0.38 -6.92 5.56
C VAL A 312 1.47 -6.94 6.64
N LEU A 313 2.74 -6.94 6.25
CA LEU A 313 3.88 -6.92 7.17
C LEU A 313 3.95 -5.59 7.94
N ALA A 314 3.79 -4.45 7.26
CA ALA A 314 3.77 -3.14 7.89
C ALA A 314 2.58 -3.00 8.87
N ALA A 315 1.40 -3.50 8.49
CA ALA A 315 0.22 -3.53 9.36
C ALA A 315 0.47 -4.34 10.64
N ALA A 316 1.09 -5.53 10.49
CA ALA A 316 1.41 -6.40 11.63
C ALA A 316 2.42 -5.76 12.60
N LEU A 317 3.29 -4.88 12.10
CA LEU A 317 4.30 -4.17 12.87
C LEU A 317 3.83 -2.80 13.38
N GLY A 318 2.55 -2.46 13.23
CA GLY A 318 1.97 -1.23 13.79
C GLY A 318 2.41 0.05 13.11
N VAL A 319 2.89 -0.02 11.86
CA VAL A 319 3.08 1.15 11.00
C VAL A 319 1.75 1.88 10.87
N GLN A 320 1.76 3.21 11.00
CA GLN A 320 0.55 4.03 10.96
C GLN A 320 0.01 4.21 9.55
N HIS A 321 0.91 4.29 8.57
CA HIS A 321 0.61 4.55 7.17
C HIS A 321 1.65 3.92 6.28
N GLN A 322 1.23 3.31 5.18
CA GLN A 322 2.10 2.89 4.10
C GLN A 322 1.61 3.44 2.75
N SER A 323 2.48 4.15 2.02
CA SER A 323 2.24 4.57 0.64
C SER A 323 3.05 3.72 -0.34
N TYR A 324 2.36 3.05 -1.26
CA TYR A 324 3.05 2.33 -2.35
C TYR A 324 3.51 3.32 -3.42
N PHE A 325 4.75 3.17 -3.90
CA PHE A 325 5.30 3.89 -5.03
C PHE A 325 5.15 3.01 -6.28
N GLN A 326 4.29 3.31 -7.24
CA GLN A 326 3.43 4.50 -7.41
C GLN A 326 2.21 4.16 -8.30
N LEU A 327 1.27 5.09 -8.52
CA LEU A 327 0.12 4.85 -9.40
C LEU A 327 0.55 4.70 -10.87
N GLU A 328 1.15 5.75 -11.43
CA GLU A 328 1.62 5.86 -12.83
C GLU A 328 3.05 6.44 -12.81
N ASP A 329 3.83 6.19 -13.87
CA ASP A 329 5.24 6.59 -13.93
C ASP A 329 5.43 8.11 -14.03
N LYS A 330 5.61 8.77 -12.88
CA LYS A 330 5.89 10.22 -12.83
C LYS A 330 7.11 10.66 -13.64
N PHE A 331 8.04 9.75 -13.94
CA PHE A 331 9.28 10.07 -14.65
C PHE A 331 9.14 9.95 -16.17
N ASN A 332 7.97 9.57 -16.69
CA ASN A 332 7.74 9.35 -18.13
C ASN A 332 8.81 8.43 -18.76
N GLY A 333 9.15 7.33 -18.07
CA GLY A 333 10.18 6.37 -18.47
C GLY A 333 11.63 6.79 -18.20
N GLY A 334 11.86 8.03 -17.76
CA GLY A 334 13.17 8.66 -17.65
C GLY A 334 14.04 8.18 -16.48
N GLN A 335 13.49 7.47 -15.49
CA GLN A 335 14.25 6.97 -14.35
C GLN A 335 14.03 5.47 -14.12
N GLN A 336 15.10 4.70 -14.32
CA GLN A 336 15.14 3.26 -14.05
C GLN A 336 15.94 2.99 -12.77
N PRO A 337 15.52 2.07 -11.88
CA PRO A 337 14.33 1.22 -11.98
C PRO A 337 13.04 1.87 -11.44
N TRP A 338 13.06 3.14 -11.01
CA TRP A 338 11.97 3.72 -10.23
C TRP A 338 10.65 3.86 -11.00
N GLY A 339 10.68 4.36 -12.24
CA GLY A 339 9.47 4.59 -13.04
C GLY A 339 8.60 3.35 -13.21
N PRO A 340 9.15 2.21 -13.65
CA PRO A 340 8.39 0.97 -13.77
C PRO A 340 7.94 0.32 -12.46
N ALA A 341 8.11 0.96 -11.30
CA ALA A 341 7.40 0.55 -10.08
C ALA A 341 5.91 0.95 -10.09
N ALA A 342 5.48 1.73 -11.09
CA ALA A 342 4.09 2.11 -11.31
C ALA A 342 3.16 0.89 -11.51
N ILE A 343 1.96 0.94 -10.93
CA ILE A 343 0.92 -0.11 -11.02
C ILE A 343 -0.05 0.09 -12.19
N VAL A 344 0.04 1.23 -12.87
CA VAL A 344 -0.64 1.58 -14.12
C VAL A 344 0.43 1.93 -15.15
N ARG A 345 0.20 1.54 -16.41
CA ARG A 345 1.09 1.86 -17.54
C ARG A 345 0.77 3.26 -18.09
N ASP A 346 1.68 3.82 -18.88
CA ASP A 346 1.53 5.14 -19.49
C ASP A 346 0.29 5.25 -20.40
N ASP A 347 -0.17 4.13 -20.98
CA ASP A 347 -1.42 4.04 -21.76
C ASP A 347 -2.69 3.87 -20.90
N LEU A 348 -2.55 4.05 -19.58
CA LEU A 348 -3.57 3.85 -18.54
C LEU A 348 -4.09 2.41 -18.41
N SER A 349 -3.45 1.43 -19.05
CA SER A 349 -3.79 0.03 -18.81
C SER A 349 -3.28 -0.42 -17.43
N PRO A 350 -4.11 -1.08 -16.61
CA PRO A 350 -3.71 -1.53 -15.27
C PRO A 350 -2.75 -2.72 -15.33
N ARG A 351 -1.80 -2.77 -14.39
CA ARG A 351 -1.00 -3.97 -14.11
C ARG A 351 -1.71 -4.87 -13.09
N PRO A 352 -1.32 -6.15 -12.95
CA PRO A 352 -1.80 -7.03 -11.87
C PRO A 352 -1.77 -6.38 -10.47
N ALA A 353 -0.76 -5.57 -10.18
CA ALA A 353 -0.64 -4.83 -8.93
C ALA A 353 -1.86 -3.91 -8.67
N TYR A 354 -2.37 -3.19 -9.68
CA TYR A 354 -3.55 -2.33 -9.54
C TYR A 354 -4.77 -3.10 -8.98
N TYR A 355 -5.07 -4.27 -9.54
CA TYR A 355 -6.17 -5.12 -9.09
C TYR A 355 -5.91 -5.75 -7.72
N ALA A 356 -4.66 -6.11 -7.43
CA ALA A 356 -4.26 -6.64 -6.13
C ALA A 356 -4.45 -5.60 -5.02
N LEU A 357 -4.07 -4.34 -5.26
CA LEU A 357 -4.32 -3.24 -4.33
C LEU A 357 -5.83 -3.05 -4.12
N GLY A 358 -6.63 -2.97 -5.19
CA GLY A 358 -8.08 -2.84 -5.04
C GLY A 358 -8.74 -3.99 -4.25
N THR A 359 -8.22 -5.21 -4.38
CA THR A 359 -8.69 -6.36 -3.58
C THR A 359 -8.28 -6.22 -2.11
N LEU A 360 -7.02 -5.85 -1.86
CA LEU A 360 -6.50 -5.59 -0.52
C LEU A 360 -7.33 -4.55 0.22
N LEU A 361 -7.60 -3.42 -0.42
CA LEU A 361 -8.36 -2.31 0.14
C LEU A 361 -9.80 -2.73 0.50
N ARG A 362 -10.48 -3.44 -0.41
CA ARG A 362 -11.85 -3.93 -0.15
C ARG A 362 -11.94 -4.97 0.97
N GLN A 363 -10.90 -5.78 1.17
CA GLN A 363 -10.92 -6.86 2.16
C GLN A 363 -10.40 -6.45 3.53
N LEU A 364 -9.36 -5.60 3.59
CA LEU A 364 -8.67 -5.28 4.83
C LEU A 364 -9.03 -3.92 5.41
N ARG A 365 -9.39 -2.92 4.60
CA ARG A 365 -9.61 -1.56 5.13
C ARG A 365 -10.78 -1.49 6.10
N ASP A 366 -11.92 -2.05 5.74
CA ASP A 366 -13.13 -2.04 6.58
C ASP A 366 -12.86 -2.67 7.96
N GLY A 367 -12.02 -3.70 8.02
CA GLY A 367 -11.62 -4.34 9.27
C GLY A 367 -10.52 -3.59 10.03
N PHE A 368 -9.56 -2.98 9.33
CA PHE A 368 -8.32 -2.47 9.94
C PHE A 368 -8.58 -1.37 10.97
N GLN A 369 -9.46 -0.43 10.63
CA GLN A 369 -9.80 0.71 11.48
C GLN A 369 -10.55 0.31 12.76
N THR A 370 -11.14 -0.88 12.80
CA THR A 370 -11.93 -1.38 13.96
C THR A 370 -11.23 -2.50 14.72
N ARG A 371 -9.92 -2.69 14.51
CA ARG A 371 -9.13 -3.69 15.23
C ARG A 371 -9.12 -3.41 16.74
N PRO A 372 -9.24 -4.44 17.60
CA PRO A 372 -9.26 -5.88 17.27
C PRO A 372 -10.67 -6.47 17.02
N HIS A 373 -11.74 -5.68 17.15
CA HIS A 373 -13.11 -6.21 17.28
C HIS A 373 -13.66 -6.86 16.01
N ASN A 374 -13.39 -6.30 14.82
CA ASN A 374 -13.86 -6.82 13.53
C ASN A 374 -12.72 -6.95 12.49
N PHE A 375 -11.50 -7.21 12.95
CA PHE A 375 -10.34 -7.40 12.07
C PHE A 375 -10.09 -8.88 11.80
N PRO A 376 -9.73 -9.30 10.56
CA PRO A 376 -9.26 -10.65 10.30
C PRO A 376 -8.11 -10.99 11.24
N GLN A 377 -8.31 -11.98 12.13
CA GLN A 377 -7.27 -12.45 13.04
C GLN A 377 -6.18 -13.26 12.30
N SER A 378 -6.53 -13.74 11.10
CA SER A 378 -5.66 -14.49 10.19
C SER A 378 -6.00 -14.12 8.75
N ILE A 379 -4.98 -13.86 7.93
CA ILE A 379 -5.13 -13.64 6.48
C ILE A 379 -4.63 -14.89 5.77
N ALA A 380 -5.50 -15.54 5.00
CA ALA A 380 -5.14 -16.63 4.11
C ALA A 380 -5.13 -16.11 2.65
N LEU A 381 -3.96 -16.07 2.03
CA LEU A 381 -3.83 -15.75 0.60
C LEU A 381 -4.15 -17.01 -0.21
N VAL A 382 -5.40 -17.14 -0.65
CA VAL A 382 -5.86 -18.31 -1.43
C VAL A 382 -6.09 -17.88 -2.89
N GLY A 383 -5.19 -18.31 -3.77
CA GLY A 383 -5.38 -18.22 -5.22
C GLY A 383 -6.20 -19.40 -5.73
N LEU A 384 -7.34 -19.15 -6.37
CA LEU A 384 -8.05 -20.15 -7.16
C LEU A 384 -7.67 -19.96 -8.64
N ARG A 385 -7.02 -20.96 -9.26
CA ARG A 385 -6.85 -21.03 -10.72
C ARG A 385 -7.58 -22.23 -11.31
N ASP A 386 -8.02 -22.09 -12.55
CA ASP A 386 -8.45 -23.21 -13.39
C ASP A 386 -7.23 -23.98 -13.91
N ILE A 387 -7.27 -25.32 -13.87
CA ILE A 387 -6.21 -26.21 -14.34
C ILE A 387 -5.93 -26.03 -15.86
N ARG A 388 -6.89 -25.49 -16.64
CA ARG A 388 -6.71 -25.14 -18.07
C ARG A 388 -5.62 -24.11 -18.30
N GLU A 389 -5.41 -23.18 -17.37
CA GLU A 389 -4.38 -22.14 -17.50
C GLU A 389 -2.96 -22.72 -17.45
N TYR A 390 -2.76 -23.88 -16.80
CA TYR A 390 -1.45 -24.55 -16.78
C TYR A 390 -1.10 -25.23 -18.11
N ARG A 391 -2.09 -25.63 -18.92
CA ARG A 391 -1.88 -26.35 -20.18
C ARG A 391 -1.33 -25.47 -21.31
N LEU A 392 -1.39 -24.14 -21.16
CA LEU A 392 -0.93 -23.15 -22.14
C LEU A 392 0.59 -22.89 -22.12
N ARG A 393 1.35 -23.48 -21.19
CA ARG A 393 2.83 -23.38 -21.15
C ARG A 393 3.59 -24.39 -22.02
N ALA A 394 2.90 -25.25 -22.80
CA ALA A 394 3.52 -26.42 -23.42
C ALA A 394 3.36 -26.56 -24.95
N ARG A 395 3.12 -25.47 -25.70
CA ARG A 395 3.13 -25.52 -27.18
C ARG A 395 3.99 -24.39 -27.76
N ALA A 396 4.95 -24.75 -28.60
CA ALA A 396 6.04 -23.88 -29.04
C ALA A 396 5.67 -22.85 -30.14
N ASP A 397 4.41 -22.78 -30.58
CA ASP A 397 4.12 -22.13 -31.88
C ASP A 397 2.95 -21.11 -31.85
N ASN A 398 2.45 -20.69 -30.68
CA ASN A 398 1.38 -19.67 -30.62
C ASN A 398 1.38 -18.87 -29.30
N PRO A 399 1.89 -17.61 -29.29
CA PRO A 399 1.94 -16.79 -28.08
C PRO A 399 0.61 -16.05 -27.88
N SER A 400 -0.37 -16.69 -27.24
CA SER A 400 -1.49 -15.98 -26.64
C SER A 400 -1.21 -15.70 -25.15
N ILE A 401 -0.84 -14.45 -24.89
CA ILE A 401 -0.93 -13.67 -23.64
C ILE A 401 -0.88 -14.50 -22.36
N GLY A 402 0.34 -14.69 -21.86
CA GLY A 402 0.58 -15.26 -20.55
C GLY A 402 0.07 -14.32 -19.45
N ALA A 403 -1.09 -14.63 -18.89
CA ALA A 403 -1.44 -14.24 -17.54
C ALA A 403 -0.99 -15.37 -16.60
N GLY A 404 0.18 -15.21 -16.00
CA GLY A 404 0.46 -15.88 -14.72
C GLY A 404 -0.48 -15.27 -13.67
N SER A 405 -1.04 -16.08 -12.78
CA SER A 405 -1.60 -15.56 -11.52
C SER A 405 -0.47 -15.17 -10.58
N PRO A 406 -0.58 -14.01 -9.91
CA PRO A 406 0.39 -13.56 -8.91
C PRO A 406 0.42 -14.40 -7.63
N PHE A 407 -0.59 -15.21 -7.31
CA PHE A 407 -0.71 -15.80 -5.96
C PHE A 407 -0.30 -17.26 -5.84
N ASN A 408 0.97 -17.58 -6.11
CA ASN A 408 1.58 -18.82 -5.61
C ASN A 408 2.75 -18.46 -4.68
N ILE A 409 2.48 -18.28 -3.39
CA ILE A 409 3.53 -18.40 -2.38
C ILE A 409 3.79 -19.89 -2.20
N LYS A 410 4.96 -20.35 -2.61
CA LYS A 410 5.36 -21.75 -2.46
C LYS A 410 6.74 -21.82 -1.84
N ALA A 411 6.78 -21.89 -0.50
CA ALA A 411 7.99 -22.29 0.21
C ALA A 411 8.31 -23.78 -0.06
N GLU A 412 7.26 -24.63 -0.17
CA GLU A 412 7.36 -26.05 -0.55
C GLU A 412 6.10 -26.55 -1.28
N SER A 413 6.25 -27.63 -2.04
CA SER A 413 5.14 -28.32 -2.72
C SER A 413 4.43 -29.30 -1.80
N PHE A 414 3.40 -28.83 -1.11
CA PHE A 414 2.45 -29.73 -0.48
C PHE A 414 1.50 -30.29 -1.54
N PHE A 415 1.62 -31.60 -1.78
CA PHE A 415 0.61 -32.36 -2.48
C PHE A 415 -0.46 -32.75 -1.47
N LEU A 416 -1.72 -32.47 -1.76
CA LEU A 416 -2.80 -33.09 -1.01
C LEU A 416 -2.76 -34.60 -1.35
N PRO A 417 -2.43 -35.49 -0.39
CA PRO A 417 -2.41 -36.91 -0.67
C PRO A 417 -3.83 -37.38 -1.02
N VAL A 418 -3.92 -38.51 -1.74
CA VAL A 418 -5.20 -39.19 -1.89
C VAL A 418 -5.73 -39.56 -0.50
N PHE A 419 -7.02 -39.36 -0.28
CA PHE A 419 -7.68 -39.78 0.94
C PHE A 419 -7.59 -41.29 1.06
N SER A 420 -7.22 -41.75 2.25
CA SER A 420 -7.35 -43.15 2.63
C SER A 420 -8.81 -43.57 2.58
N ARG A 421 -9.06 -44.88 2.46
CA ARG A 421 -10.41 -45.46 2.60
C ARG A 421 -11.15 -44.97 3.85
N ALA A 422 -10.44 -44.83 4.97
CA ALA A 422 -11.03 -44.39 6.23
C ALA A 422 -11.47 -42.92 6.16
N GLU A 423 -10.69 -42.05 5.51
CA GLU A 423 -11.04 -40.64 5.32
C GLU A 423 -12.22 -40.48 4.34
N VAL A 424 -12.22 -41.20 3.21
CA VAL A 424 -13.36 -41.20 2.28
C VAL A 424 -14.62 -41.70 2.99
N ARG A 425 -14.52 -42.77 3.79
CA ARG A 425 -15.64 -43.29 4.57
C ARG A 425 -16.15 -42.23 5.56
N GLY A 426 -15.24 -41.62 6.32
CA GLY A 426 -15.57 -40.58 7.29
C GLY A 426 -16.25 -39.37 6.64
N LEU A 427 -15.88 -38.99 5.41
CA LEU A 427 -16.54 -37.91 4.67
C LEU A 427 -17.99 -38.28 4.28
N LEU A 428 -18.21 -39.49 3.78
CA LEU A 428 -19.56 -39.94 3.42
C LEU A 428 -20.45 -40.16 4.67
N ASP A 429 -19.84 -40.57 5.77
CA ASP A 429 -20.54 -40.77 7.05
C ASP A 429 -20.96 -39.43 7.67
N GLN A 430 -20.20 -38.34 7.47
CA GLN A 430 -20.62 -36.99 7.86
C GLN A 430 -21.91 -36.58 7.15
N HIS A 431 -22.00 -36.76 5.83
CA HIS A 431 -23.27 -36.52 5.11
C HIS A 431 -24.42 -37.37 5.67
N THR A 432 -24.13 -38.62 6.01
CA THR A 432 -25.12 -39.53 6.61
C THR A 432 -25.60 -39.02 7.97
N GLN A 433 -24.69 -38.49 8.80
CA GLN A 433 -25.03 -37.91 10.10
C GLN A 433 -25.86 -36.63 9.94
N ASP A 434 -25.51 -35.78 8.98
CA ASP A 434 -26.15 -34.49 8.76
C ASP A 434 -27.55 -34.60 8.14
N THR A 435 -27.75 -35.59 7.26
CA THR A 435 -28.95 -35.68 6.41
C THR A 435 -29.80 -36.93 6.64
N GLY A 436 -29.27 -37.94 7.32
CA GLY A 436 -29.86 -39.27 7.43
C GLY A 436 -29.75 -40.11 6.14
N GLN A 437 -29.20 -39.56 5.05
CA GLN A 437 -29.06 -40.27 3.78
C GLN A 437 -27.78 -41.12 3.77
N VAL A 438 -27.95 -42.45 3.78
CA VAL A 438 -26.85 -43.40 3.98
C VAL A 438 -26.09 -43.72 2.69
N PHE A 439 -24.76 -43.60 2.74
CA PHE A 439 -23.85 -44.20 1.75
C PHE A 439 -23.51 -45.65 2.13
N SER A 440 -24.31 -46.60 1.65
CA SER A 440 -24.12 -48.03 1.94
C SER A 440 -22.72 -48.54 1.59
N SER A 441 -22.31 -49.69 2.17
CA SER A 441 -21.01 -50.29 1.86
C SER A 441 -20.80 -50.51 0.36
N ALA A 442 -21.83 -50.98 -0.36
CA ALA A 442 -21.75 -51.19 -1.81
C ALA A 442 -21.55 -49.87 -2.60
N VAL A 443 -22.18 -48.79 -2.18
CA VAL A 443 -22.01 -47.46 -2.81
C VAL A 443 -20.61 -46.92 -2.57
N PHE A 444 -20.12 -47.01 -1.33
CA PHE A 444 -18.76 -46.59 -1.00
C PHE A 444 -17.71 -47.38 -1.76
N GLU A 445 -17.82 -48.70 -1.84
CA GLU A 445 -16.85 -49.54 -2.55
C GLU A 445 -16.73 -49.12 -4.02
N LYS A 446 -17.85 -48.78 -4.64
CA LYS A 446 -17.91 -48.34 -6.03
C LYS A 446 -17.39 -46.91 -6.22
N LEU A 447 -17.78 -45.98 -5.33
CA LEU A 447 -17.30 -44.60 -5.34
C LEU A 447 -15.79 -44.55 -5.11
N TYR A 448 -15.29 -45.32 -4.14
CA TYR A 448 -13.86 -45.44 -3.86
C TYR A 448 -13.13 -46.11 -5.03
N GLY A 449 -13.72 -47.12 -5.65
CA GLY A 449 -13.18 -47.77 -6.85
C GLY A 449 -12.97 -46.79 -8.01
N TYR A 450 -13.87 -45.83 -8.21
CA TYR A 450 -13.72 -44.80 -9.25
C TYR A 450 -12.84 -43.63 -8.85
N SER A 451 -12.89 -43.22 -7.58
CA SER A 451 -12.12 -42.06 -7.12
C SER A 451 -10.67 -42.40 -6.77
N GLY A 452 -10.37 -43.62 -6.34
CA GLY A 452 -9.08 -44.01 -5.78
C GLY A 452 -8.68 -43.19 -4.54
N GLY A 453 -9.66 -42.53 -3.88
CA GLY A 453 -9.40 -41.57 -2.82
C GLY A 453 -8.97 -40.18 -3.32
N GLN A 454 -8.96 -39.92 -4.63
CA GLN A 454 -8.65 -38.60 -5.15
C GLN A 454 -9.68 -37.58 -4.60
N PRO A 455 -9.24 -36.51 -3.90
CA PRO A 455 -10.15 -35.65 -3.12
C PRO A 455 -11.26 -34.98 -3.94
N TRP A 456 -10.93 -34.48 -5.13
CA TRP A 456 -11.91 -33.85 -6.00
C TRP A 456 -12.92 -34.86 -6.54
N LEU A 457 -12.47 -36.02 -7.02
CA LEU A 457 -13.30 -37.04 -7.64
C LEU A 457 -14.23 -37.70 -6.63
N THR A 458 -13.75 -37.90 -5.40
CA THR A 458 -14.56 -38.35 -4.25
C THR A 458 -15.74 -37.41 -4.02
N ASN A 459 -15.47 -36.12 -3.91
CA ASN A 459 -16.49 -35.11 -3.66
C ASN A 459 -17.41 -34.89 -4.88
N ALA A 460 -16.85 -34.91 -6.10
CA ALA A 460 -17.60 -34.72 -7.34
C ALA A 460 -18.62 -35.85 -7.56
N LEU A 461 -18.23 -37.11 -7.33
CA LEU A 461 -19.14 -38.25 -7.41
C LEU A 461 -20.26 -38.14 -6.37
N ALA A 462 -19.93 -37.80 -5.12
CA ALA A 462 -20.93 -37.61 -4.08
C ALA A 462 -21.90 -36.45 -4.42
N HIS A 463 -21.37 -35.33 -4.90
CA HIS A 463 -22.16 -34.16 -5.30
C HIS A 463 -23.06 -34.44 -6.51
N GLU A 464 -22.57 -35.12 -7.55
CA GLU A 464 -23.42 -35.50 -8.69
C GLU A 464 -24.57 -36.42 -8.26
N MET A 465 -24.32 -37.37 -7.37
CA MET A 465 -25.37 -38.25 -6.85
C MET A 465 -26.40 -37.47 -6.03
N VAL A 466 -25.97 -36.78 -4.98
CA VAL A 466 -26.86 -36.14 -4.01
C VAL A 466 -27.52 -34.89 -4.61
N VAL A 467 -26.72 -33.99 -5.16
CA VAL A 467 -27.18 -32.66 -5.57
C VAL A 467 -27.78 -32.67 -6.97
N LYS A 468 -27.21 -33.41 -7.92
CA LYS A 468 -27.64 -33.35 -9.33
C LYS A 468 -28.67 -34.41 -9.68
N LEU A 469 -28.40 -35.67 -9.36
CA LEU A 469 -29.26 -36.80 -9.69
C LEU A 469 -30.45 -36.93 -8.73
N LEU A 470 -30.19 -36.79 -7.42
CA LEU A 470 -31.23 -36.84 -6.39
C LEU A 470 -31.83 -35.46 -6.07
N LYS A 471 -31.27 -34.36 -6.59
CA LYS A 471 -31.79 -32.99 -6.41
C LYS A 471 -31.94 -32.58 -4.94
N ASN A 472 -31.00 -33.03 -4.09
CA ASN A 472 -31.04 -32.87 -2.63
C ASN A 472 -32.25 -33.54 -1.95
N ASP A 473 -32.90 -34.50 -2.60
CA ASP A 473 -33.91 -35.34 -1.95
C ASP A 473 -33.22 -36.44 -1.13
N HIS A 474 -32.98 -36.14 0.14
CA HIS A 474 -32.30 -37.02 1.10
C HIS A 474 -33.13 -38.25 1.50
N THR A 475 -34.42 -38.29 1.15
CA THR A 475 -35.29 -39.45 1.43
C THR A 475 -35.04 -40.61 0.47
N ARG A 476 -34.43 -40.34 -0.68
CA ARG A 476 -34.12 -41.33 -1.70
C ARG A 476 -32.81 -42.04 -1.40
N THR A 477 -32.82 -43.36 -1.50
CA THR A 477 -31.62 -44.19 -1.30
C THR A 477 -30.58 -43.94 -2.37
N ILE A 478 -29.32 -43.76 -1.95
CA ILE A 478 -28.18 -43.75 -2.87
C ILE A 478 -27.87 -45.19 -3.27
N THR A 479 -27.95 -45.51 -4.56
CA THR A 479 -27.72 -46.85 -5.11
C THR A 479 -26.40 -46.92 -5.88
N PRO A 480 -25.79 -48.12 -6.05
CA PRO A 480 -24.60 -48.28 -6.89
C PRO A 480 -24.78 -47.85 -8.36
N ASP A 481 -26.02 -47.78 -8.86
CA ASP A 481 -26.32 -47.29 -10.21
C ASP A 481 -26.23 -45.77 -10.30
N LEU A 482 -26.53 -45.05 -9.21
CA LEU A 482 -26.33 -43.61 -9.14
C LEU A 482 -24.85 -43.24 -9.17
N VAL A 483 -23.97 -44.08 -8.62
CA VAL A 483 -22.51 -43.90 -8.72
C VAL A 483 -22.06 -43.96 -10.18
N GLU A 484 -22.65 -44.85 -10.98
CA GLU A 484 -22.34 -44.92 -12.43
C GLU A 484 -22.86 -43.74 -13.19
N ALA A 485 -24.12 -43.38 -12.95
CA ALA A 485 -24.71 -42.22 -13.60
C ALA A 485 -23.92 -40.95 -13.27
N ALA A 486 -23.42 -40.82 -12.03
CA ALA A 486 -22.54 -39.72 -11.63
C ALA A 486 -21.20 -39.76 -12.39
N LYS A 487 -20.55 -40.92 -12.48
CA LYS A 487 -19.31 -41.11 -13.23
C LYS A 487 -19.48 -40.76 -14.71
N GLU A 488 -20.49 -41.32 -15.39
CA GLU A 488 -20.75 -41.04 -16.81
C GLU A 488 -21.03 -39.55 -17.06
N ARG A 489 -21.81 -38.91 -16.18
CA ARG A 489 -22.06 -37.46 -16.29
C ARG A 489 -20.80 -36.62 -16.14
N LEU A 490 -19.89 -36.99 -15.23
CA LEU A 490 -18.62 -36.27 -15.08
C LEU A 490 -17.76 -36.42 -16.35
N ILE A 491 -17.74 -37.60 -16.97
CA ILE A 491 -17.03 -37.89 -18.23
C ILE A 491 -17.65 -37.08 -19.39
N GLU A 492 -18.97 -37.14 -19.57
CA GLU A 492 -19.70 -36.43 -20.64
C GLU A 492 -19.54 -34.91 -20.55
N GLN A 493 -19.52 -34.37 -19.33
CA GLN A 493 -19.32 -32.94 -19.09
C GLN A 493 -17.89 -32.47 -19.41
N ARG A 494 -16.95 -33.38 -19.74
CA ARG A 494 -15.52 -33.10 -19.93
C ARG A 494 -14.98 -32.25 -18.79
N GLN A 495 -15.27 -32.69 -17.57
CA GLN A 495 -14.79 -32.00 -16.38
C GLN A 495 -13.26 -31.91 -16.44
N THR A 496 -12.76 -30.70 -16.31
CA THR A 496 -11.36 -30.38 -16.61
C THR A 496 -10.37 -31.17 -15.77
N HIS A 497 -10.80 -31.56 -14.56
CA HIS A 497 -10.04 -32.39 -13.65
C HIS A 497 -9.90 -33.85 -14.14
N LEU A 498 -10.86 -34.41 -14.88
CA LEU A 498 -10.75 -35.76 -15.45
C LEU A 498 -9.72 -35.80 -16.59
N ASP A 499 -9.70 -34.80 -17.47
CA ASP A 499 -8.72 -34.67 -18.56
C ASP A 499 -7.27 -34.51 -18.07
N SER A 500 -7.09 -34.20 -16.77
CA SER A 500 -5.78 -34.10 -16.12
C SER A 500 -5.32 -35.39 -15.42
N LEU A 501 -6.20 -36.39 -15.28
CA LEU A 501 -5.88 -37.72 -14.74
C LEU A 501 -5.38 -38.70 -15.82
N ASP A 502 -5.52 -38.35 -17.10
CA ASP A 502 -5.14 -39.15 -18.28
C ASP A 502 -3.62 -39.11 -18.57
N ARG A 503 -2.78 -39.11 -17.52
CA ARG A 503 -1.32 -39.18 -17.60
C ARG A 503 -0.73 -40.23 -16.67
#